data_AF-A0AA38UIN0-F1
#
_entry.id   AF-A0AA38UIN0-F1
#
_cell.length_a   1.000
_cell.length_b   1.000
_cell.length_c   1.000
_cell.angle_alpha   90.00
_cell.angle_beta   90.00
_cell.angle_gamma   90.00
#
_symmetry.space_group_name_H-M   'P 1'
#
loop_
_entity.id
_entity.type
_entity.pdbx_description
1 polymer ?
#
loop_
_entity_poly.entity_id
_entity_poly.type
_entity_poly.pdbx_seq_one_letter_code
_entity_poly.pdbx_strand_id
1 'polypeptide(L)'
;FMVRDEYKLFDEFLQKPRIAGESPNTLLLGHPGIGTTVWLTYCLLHRMSRGQKTALFCGKGKKFLISGDGARSLPDDITALQNALLKENNSDRLILYD
;
A
#
# COMPACT_ATOMS: atom_id res chain seq x y z
N PHE A 1 -13.05 -4.68 13.15
CA PHE A 1 -13.16 -4.75 11.68
C PHE A 1 -13.85 -6.05 11.33
N MET A 2 -15.01 -6.01 10.67
CA MET A 2 -15.65 -7.22 10.16
C MET A 2 -14.93 -7.62 8.87
N VAL A 3 -14.27 -8.77 8.86
CA VAL A 3 -13.56 -9.26 7.66
C VAL A 3 -14.62 -9.75 6.69
N ARG A 4 -14.80 -9.03 5.58
CA ARG A 4 -15.72 -9.47 4.53
C ARG A 4 -15.04 -10.53 3.67
N ASP A 5 -15.81 -11.43 3.05
CA ASP A 5 -15.24 -12.52 2.25
C ASP A 5 -14.43 -12.02 1.04
N GLU A 6 -14.73 -10.82 0.55
CA GLU A 6 -13.96 -10.13 -0.49
C GLU A 6 -12.50 -9.84 -0.07
N TYR A 7 -12.23 -9.78 1.24
CA TYR A 7 -10.86 -9.56 1.75
C TYR A 7 -10.01 -10.82 1.60
N LYS A 8 -10.62 -12.01 1.75
CA LYS A 8 -9.93 -13.30 1.56
C LYS A 8 -9.56 -13.53 0.10
N LEU A 9 -10.48 -13.27 -0.82
CA LEU A 9 -10.23 -13.36 -2.27
C LEU A 9 -9.07 -12.45 -2.70
N PHE A 10 -8.90 -11.31 -2.04
CA PHE A 10 -7.78 -10.43 -2.31
C PHE A 10 -6.48 -10.89 -1.64
N ASP A 11 -6.52 -11.41 -0.42
CA ASP A 11 -5.34 -12.02 0.20
C ASP A 11 -4.79 -13.16 -0.66
N GLU A 12 -5.67 -13.96 -1.28
CA GLU A 12 -5.31 -14.95 -2.29
C GLU A 12 -4.71 -14.30 -3.55
N PHE A 13 -5.32 -13.23 -4.07
CA PHE A 13 -4.79 -12.47 -5.22
C PHE A 13 -3.39 -11.88 -4.96
N LEU A 14 -3.14 -11.40 -3.75
CA LEU A 14 -1.84 -10.88 -3.34
C LEU A 14 -0.78 -11.98 -3.18
N GLN A 15 -1.19 -13.18 -2.78
CA GLN A 15 -0.30 -14.31 -2.53
C GLN A 15 0.06 -15.11 -3.79
N LYS A 16 -0.61 -14.87 -4.93
CA LYS A 16 -0.29 -15.57 -6.18
C LYS A 16 1.17 -15.32 -6.58
N PRO A 17 1.96 -16.38 -6.87
CA PRO A 17 3.35 -16.23 -7.29
C PRO A 17 3.40 -15.39 -8.56
N ARG A 18 4.20 -14.32 -8.51
CA ARG A 18 4.31 -13.34 -9.59
C ARG A 18 5.61 -13.57 -10.36
N ILE A 19 5.60 -13.22 -11.64
CA ILE A 19 6.81 -13.24 -12.47
C ILE A 19 7.83 -12.32 -11.81
N ALA A 20 9.06 -12.81 -11.63
CA ALA A 20 10.14 -12.05 -11.03
C ALA A 20 10.34 -10.73 -11.79
N GLY A 21 10.09 -9.60 -11.11
CA GLY A 21 10.22 -8.25 -11.69
C GLY A 21 8.90 -7.49 -11.87
N GLU A 22 7.74 -8.12 -11.74
CA GLU A 22 6.44 -7.44 -11.86
C GLU A 22 5.88 -7.02 -10.50
N SER A 23 5.74 -5.71 -10.30
CA SER A 23 5.01 -5.11 -9.19
C SER A 23 3.66 -4.65 -9.74
N PRO A 24 2.56 -5.42 -9.60
CA PRO A 24 1.30 -5.06 -10.23
C PRO A 24 0.71 -3.82 -9.56
N ASN A 25 0.48 -2.80 -10.38
CA ASN A 25 -0.33 -1.66 -9.99
C ASN A 25 -1.80 -2.10 -9.97
N THR A 26 -2.41 -2.12 -8.79
CA THR A 26 -3.84 -2.46 -8.63
C THR A 26 -4.65 -1.19 -8.46
N LEU A 27 -5.65 -0.99 -9.32
CA LEU A 27 -6.59 0.12 -9.21
C LEU A 27 -7.88 -0.37 -8.54
N LEU A 28 -8.24 0.25 -7.41
CA LEU A 28 -9.50 -0.02 -6.73
C LEU A 28 -10.55 1.01 -7.16
N LEU A 29 -11.64 0.56 -7.77
CA LEU A 29 -12.75 1.40 -8.21
C LEU A 29 -14.02 1.03 -7.45
N GLY A 30 -14.87 2.01 -7.18
CA GLY A 30 -16.12 1.79 -6.48
C GLY A 30 -16.99 3.04 -6.37
N HIS A 31 -18.30 2.83 -6.18
CA HIS A 31 -19.23 3.90 -5.88
C HIS A 31 -19.04 4.39 -4.43
N PRO A 32 -19.36 5.67 -4.13
CA PRO A 32 -19.36 6.16 -2.76
C PRO A 32 -20.15 5.24 -1.81
N GLY A 33 -19.58 4.94 -0.64
CA GLY A 33 -20.21 4.08 0.37
C GLY A 33 -19.98 2.58 0.21
N ILE A 34 -19.32 2.10 -0.87
CA ILE A 34 -19.02 0.67 -1.02
C ILE A 34 -17.94 0.16 -0.05
N GLY A 35 -17.18 1.07 0.55
CA GLY A 35 -16.16 0.77 1.56
C GLY A 35 -14.74 0.60 1.02
N THR A 36 -14.40 1.26 -0.10
CA THR A 36 -13.03 1.28 -0.65
C THR A 36 -12.01 1.72 0.39
N THR A 37 -12.26 2.82 1.11
CA THR A 37 -11.37 3.31 2.18
C THR A 37 -11.20 2.31 3.32
N VAL A 38 -12.29 1.63 3.72
CA VAL A 38 -12.26 0.60 4.77
C VAL A 38 -11.38 -0.57 4.34
N TRP A 39 -11.49 -0.96 3.07
CA TRP A 39 -10.66 -2.00 2.46
C TRP A 39 -9.18 -1.59 2.39
N LEU A 40 -8.87 -0.37 1.93
CA LEU A 40 -7.48 0.12 1.88
C LEU A 40 -6.84 0.14 3.27
N THR A 41 -7.63 0.49 4.29
CA THR A 41 -7.21 0.46 5.70
C THR A 41 -6.92 -0.97 6.16
N TYR A 42 -7.77 -1.94 5.81
CA TYR A 42 -7.52 -3.35 6.08
C TYR A 42 -6.19 -3.81 5.45
N CYS A 43 -5.96 -3.50 4.17
CA CYS A 43 -4.72 -3.84 3.48
C CYS A 43 -3.49 -3.23 4.17
N LEU A 44 -3.58 -1.96 4.58
CA LEU A 44 -2.51 -1.30 5.31
C LEU A 44 -2.20 -2.02 6.64
N LEU A 45 -3.22 -2.28 7.45
CA LEU A 45 -3.07 -2.98 8.73
C LEU A 45 -2.49 -4.39 8.55
N HIS A 46 -2.94 -5.13 7.54
CA HIS A 46 -2.47 -6.47 7.25
C HIS A 46 -1.00 -6.50 6.81
N ARG A 47 -0.57 -5.52 5.99
CA ARG A 47 0.85 -5.38 5.64
C ARG A 47 1.70 -5.00 6.86
N MET A 48 1.23 -4.06 7.67
CA MET A 48 1.91 -3.65 8.89
C MET A 48 2.06 -4.80 9.90
N SER A 49 1.03 -5.61 10.11
CA SER A 49 1.09 -6.75 11.03
C SER A 49 2.07 -7.83 10.59
N ARG A 50 2.37 -7.91 9.29
CA ARG A 50 3.40 -8.80 8.71
C ARG A 50 4.78 -8.15 8.61
N GLY A 51 4.96 -6.94 9.13
CA GLY A 51 6.21 -6.18 9.03
C GLY A 51 6.58 -5.78 7.61
N GLN A 52 5.62 -5.80 6.68
CA GLN A 52 5.86 -5.43 5.29
C GLN A 52 5.98 -3.91 5.15
N LYS A 53 7.08 -3.48 4.53
CA LYS A 53 7.28 -2.06 4.21
C LYS A 53 6.15 -1.57 3.29
N THR A 54 5.58 -0.41 3.62
CA THR A 54 4.41 0.13 2.93
C THR A 54 4.54 1.64 2.78
N ALA A 55 4.36 2.15 1.56
CA ALA A 55 4.38 3.58 1.29
C ALA A 55 2.94 4.08 1.09
N LEU A 56 2.41 4.79 2.07
CA LEU A 56 1.06 5.35 2.02
C LEU A 56 1.09 6.74 1.41
N PHE A 57 0.24 6.99 0.42
CA PHE A 57 0.04 8.32 -0.18
C PHE A 57 -1.40 8.74 0.11
N CYS A 58 -1.59 9.95 0.60
CA CYS A 58 -2.90 10.49 0.97
C CYS A 58 -3.03 11.87 0.33
N GLY A 59 -3.67 11.92 -0.85
CA GLY A 59 -3.95 13.16 -1.58
C GLY A 59 -2.73 14.06 -1.79
N LYS A 60 -2.97 15.38 -1.86
CA LYS A 60 -1.94 16.39 -2.08
C LYS A 60 -1.14 16.65 -0.79
N GLY A 61 -0.06 15.91 -0.60
CA GLY A 61 1.05 16.30 0.28
C GLY A 61 1.31 15.43 1.51
N LYS A 62 0.50 14.39 1.75
CA LYS A 62 0.75 13.46 2.86
C LYS A 62 1.25 12.14 2.32
N LYS A 63 2.52 11.85 2.55
CA LYS A 63 3.18 10.63 2.11
C LYS A 63 3.93 10.03 3.29
N PHE A 64 3.73 8.76 3.56
CA PHE A 64 4.35 8.08 4.69
C PHE A 64 5.04 6.80 4.21
N LEU A 65 6.24 6.54 4.73
CA LEU A 65 6.82 5.22 4.69
C LEU A 65 6.61 4.57 6.06
N ILE A 66 6.03 3.38 6.04
CA ILE A 66 5.73 2.58 7.23
C ILE A 66 6.55 1.29 7.14
N SER A 67 7.32 1.03 8.19
CA SER A 67 8.20 -0.13 8.33
C SER A 67 8.30 -0.56 9.80
N GLY A 68 9.09 -1.60 10.09
CA GLY A 68 9.24 -2.12 11.45
C GLY A 68 9.83 -1.14 12.47
N ASP A 69 10.50 -0.06 12.01
CA ASP A 69 11.03 1.05 12.80
C ASP A 69 10.01 2.17 13.05
N GLY A 70 8.81 2.08 12.47
CA GLY A 70 7.72 3.03 12.64
C GLY A 70 7.29 3.68 11.33
N ALA A 71 6.66 4.85 11.44
CA ALA A 71 6.17 5.62 10.31
C ALA A 71 6.95 6.93 10.18
N ARG A 72 7.43 7.26 8.98
CA ARG A 72 8.11 8.53 8.68
C ARG A 72 7.50 9.22 7.48
N SER A 73 7.48 10.55 7.51
CA SER A 73 7.02 11.35 6.36
C SER A 73 7.99 11.23 5.20
N LEU A 74 7.46 11.13 3.98
CA LEU A 74 8.23 11.21 2.75
C LEU A 74 8.17 12.65 2.19
N PRO A 75 9.21 13.10 1.48
CA PRO A 75 9.24 14.43 0.88
C PRO A 75 8.22 14.57 -0.25
N ASP A 76 7.75 15.80 -0.44
CA ASP A 76 6.83 16.13 -1.52
C ASP A 76 7.50 16.19 -2.90
N ASP A 77 8.77 16.58 -2.93
CA ASP A 77 9.59 16.60 -4.14
C ASP A 77 9.73 15.19 -4.75
N ILE A 78 9.41 15.08 -6.05
CA ILE A 78 9.38 13.80 -6.77
C ILE A 78 10.78 13.17 -6.83
N THR A 79 11.83 13.98 -6.99
CA THR A 79 13.21 13.50 -7.07
C THR A 79 13.67 12.96 -5.71
N ALA A 80 13.40 13.71 -4.64
CA ALA A 80 13.68 13.31 -3.27
C ALA A 80 12.88 12.07 -2.87
N LEU A 81 11.62 11.97 -3.30
CA LEU A 81 10.76 10.80 -3.09
C LEU A 81 11.33 9.57 -3.81
N GLN A 82 11.70 9.70 -5.08
CA GLN A 82 12.32 8.60 -5.84
C GLN A 82 13.61 8.15 -5.19
N ASN A 83 14.47 9.07 -4.76
CA ASN A 83 15.71 8.75 -4.05
C ASN A 83 15.45 8.05 -2.71
N ALA A 84 14.45 8.50 -1.95
CA ALA A 84 14.05 7.86 -0.70
C ALA A 84 13.50 6.45 -0.93
N LEU A 85 12.72 6.24 -1.99
CA LEU A 85 12.14 4.95 -2.34
C LEU A 85 13.16 3.98 -2.97
N LEU A 86 14.11 4.48 -3.77
CA LEU A 86 15.19 3.69 -4.39
C LEU A 86 16.17 3.16 -3.34
N LYS A 87 16.53 3.98 -2.34
CA LYS A 87 17.33 3.53 -1.19
C LYS A 87 16.68 2.40 -0.40
N GLU A 88 15.35 2.28 -0.47
CA GLU A 88 14.58 1.26 0.25
C GLU A 88 14.40 -0.07 -0.54
N ASN A 89 14.91 -0.13 -1.78
CA ASN A 89 15.12 -1.35 -2.58
C ASN A 89 13.96 -2.36 -2.54
N ASN A 90 12.74 -1.94 -2.93
CA ASN A 90 11.57 -2.79 -2.74
C ASN A 90 10.55 -2.72 -3.88
N SER A 91 10.29 -3.89 -4.47
CA SER A 91 9.30 -4.20 -5.50
C SER A 91 7.89 -4.31 -4.93
N ASP A 92 7.73 -4.39 -3.61
CA ASP A 92 6.42 -4.65 -2.99
C ASP A 92 5.84 -3.36 -2.37
N ARG A 93 5.34 -2.48 -3.24
CA ARG A 93 4.77 -1.17 -2.86
C ARG A 93 3.26 -1.16 -3.09
N LEU A 94 2.50 -0.79 -2.08
CA LEU A 94 1.07 -0.48 -2.20
C LEU A 94 0.91 1.04 -2.18
N ILE A 95 0.53 1.65 -3.30
CA ILE A 95 0.24 3.08 -3.39
C ILE A 95 -1.27 3.25 -3.24
N LEU A 96 -1.69 4.00 -2.23
CA LEU A 96 -3.09 4.34 -2.01
C LEU A 96 -3.36 5.74 -2.57
N TYR A 97 -4.49 5.94 -3.22
CA TYR A 97 -4.97 7.24 -3.65
C TYR A 97 -6.36 7.43 -3.05
N ASP A 98 -6.61 8.61 -2.51
CA ASP A 98 -7.94 9.13 -2.19
C ASP A 98 -8.25 10.26 -3.18
#